data_AF-A0A2T2U183-F1
#
_entry.id   AF-A0A2T2U183-F1
#
_cell.length_a   1.000
_cell.length_b   1.000
_cell.length_c   1.000
_cell.angle_alpha   90.00
_cell.angle_beta   90.00
_cell.angle_gamma   90.00
#
_symmetry.space_group_name_H-M   'P 1'
#
loop_
_entity.id
_entity.type
_entity.pdbx_description
1 polymer ?
#
loop_
_entity_poly.entity_id
_entity_poly.type
_entity_poly.pdbx_seq_one_letter_code
_entity_poly.pdbx_strand_id
1 'polypeptide(L)'
;MQAVADMIRQIQPSRSPVLVTGESGAGKHLVARAVHATSARTGGSLETISCDPTQTEEPLEAQLFGIVEEGMQRPGAVHAADGGTLVIEDVDALPLSLQSSLLDLLDAGEATPAGGTDAEAVDVRVVATTTADLDARVQEGRFRAPLRDRLRVISLHVPPLR
;
A
#
# COMPACT_ATOMS: atom_id res chain seq x y z
N MET A 1 -3.04 17.96 13.27
CA MET A 1 -2.34 16.76 13.80
C MET A 1 -3.11 16.03 14.91
N GLN A 2 -3.66 16.71 15.93
CA GLN A 2 -4.39 16.03 17.02
C GLN A 2 -5.54 15.12 16.52
N ALA A 3 -6.40 15.63 15.64
CA ALA A 3 -7.49 14.85 15.05
C ALA A 3 -7.02 13.59 14.29
N VAL A 4 -5.87 13.66 13.62
CA VAL A 4 -5.27 12.51 12.92
C VAL A 4 -4.80 11.48 13.94
N ALA A 5 -4.18 11.91 15.05
CA ALA A 5 -3.77 11.00 16.12
C ALA A 5 -4.96 10.34 16.82
N ASP A 6 -6.08 11.05 17.01
CA ASP A 6 -7.33 10.48 17.54
C ASP A 6 -7.91 9.41 16.60
N MET A 7 -7.95 9.69 15.29
CA MET A 7 -8.37 8.72 14.29
C MET A 7 -7.46 7.48 14.26
N ILE A 8 -6.13 7.67 14.32
CA ILE A 8 -5.17 6.56 14.39
C ILE A 8 -5.47 5.66 15.60
N ARG A 9 -5.75 6.25 16.78
CA ARG A 9 -6.15 5.49 17.97
C ARG A 9 -7.43 4.67 17.76
N GLN A 10 -8.43 5.23 17.09
CA GLN A 10 -9.69 4.53 16.84
C GLN A 10 -9.52 3.32 15.92
N ILE A 11 -8.58 3.37 14.97
CA ILE A 11 -8.38 2.31 13.97
C ILE A 11 -7.32 1.27 14.36
N GLN A 12 -6.73 1.37 15.56
CA GLN A 12 -5.73 0.42 16.08
C GLN A 12 -6.14 -1.05 15.97
N PRO A 13 -7.37 -1.48 16.35
CA PRO A 13 -7.75 -2.88 16.29
C PRO A 13 -8.10 -3.36 14.87
N SER A 14 -8.27 -2.43 13.92
CA SER A 14 -8.66 -2.78 12.54
C SER A 14 -7.47 -3.33 11.76
N ARG A 15 -7.71 -4.37 10.96
CA ARG A 15 -6.78 -4.87 9.93
C ARG A 15 -7.08 -4.31 8.54
N SER A 16 -8.12 -3.49 8.41
CA SER A 16 -8.53 -2.94 7.12
C SER A 16 -7.43 -2.07 6.51
N PRO A 17 -7.37 -1.99 5.18
CA PRO A 17 -6.50 -1.06 4.48
C PRO A 17 -6.76 0.37 4.92
N VAL A 18 -5.71 1.19 4.95
CA VAL A 18 -5.79 2.60 5.29
C VAL A 18 -5.28 3.43 4.12
N LEU A 19 -6.11 4.35 3.62
CA LEU A 19 -5.71 5.36 2.65
C LEU A 19 -5.36 6.66 3.36
N VAL A 20 -4.12 7.12 3.19
CA VAL A 20 -3.62 8.38 3.72
C VAL A 20 -3.52 9.41 2.60
N THR A 21 -4.31 10.48 2.68
CA THR A 21 -4.34 11.55 1.68
C THR A 21 -3.73 12.85 2.23
N GLY A 22 -3.25 13.72 1.35
CA GLY A 22 -2.70 15.02 1.73
C GLY A 22 -1.67 15.52 0.72
N GLU A 23 -1.35 16.81 0.79
CA GLU A 23 -0.40 17.46 -0.12
C GLU A 23 1.02 16.83 -0.03
N SER A 24 1.84 17.07 -1.05
CA SER A 24 3.25 16.67 -1.00
C SER A 24 3.95 17.32 0.20
N GLY A 25 4.81 16.58 0.90
CA GLY A 25 5.48 17.06 2.11
C GLY A 25 4.61 17.19 3.37
N ALA A 26 3.30 16.87 3.33
CA ALA A 26 2.42 16.98 4.51
C ALA A 26 2.72 15.96 5.63
N GLY A 27 3.66 15.03 5.45
CA GLY A 27 4.02 14.02 6.44
C GLY A 27 3.15 12.75 6.40
N LYS A 28 2.57 12.41 5.24
CA LYS A 28 1.78 11.18 5.04
C LYS A 28 2.53 9.91 5.46
N HIS A 29 3.83 9.84 5.15
CA HIS A 29 4.71 8.74 5.57
C HIS A 29 4.77 8.59 7.11
N LEU A 30 4.84 9.70 7.86
CA LEU A 30 4.83 9.67 9.32
C LEU A 30 3.50 9.13 9.86
N VAL A 31 2.38 9.49 9.22
CA VAL A 31 1.06 8.95 9.55
C VAL A 31 1.01 7.45 9.26
N ALA A 32 1.52 6.99 8.11
CA ALA A 32 1.57 5.56 7.78
C ALA A 32 2.40 4.76 8.80
N ARG A 33 3.57 5.26 9.19
CA ARG A 33 4.40 4.67 10.25
C ARG A 33 3.70 4.65 11.60
N ALA A 34 2.99 5.72 11.95
CA ALA A 34 2.22 5.80 13.20
C ALA A 34 1.05 4.79 13.22
N VAL A 35 0.39 4.56 12.08
CA VAL A 35 -0.64 3.52 11.94
C VAL A 35 -0.05 2.14 12.24
N HIS A 36 1.12 1.80 11.68
CA HIS A 36 1.79 0.54 11.99
C HIS A 36 2.19 0.43 13.47
N ALA A 37 2.90 1.45 13.99
CA ALA A 37 3.47 1.46 15.34
C ALA A 37 2.41 1.40 16.46
N THR A 38 1.17 1.78 16.16
CA THR A 38 0.05 1.72 17.12
C THR A 38 -0.85 0.51 16.90
N SER A 39 -0.63 -0.28 15.86
CA SER A 39 -1.45 -1.45 15.53
C SER A 39 -1.04 -2.71 16.32
N ALA A 40 -1.89 -3.73 16.28
CA ALA A 40 -1.55 -5.07 16.77
C ALA A 40 -0.39 -5.74 16.01
N ARG A 41 0.07 -5.16 14.89
CA ARG A 41 1.17 -5.68 14.04
C ARG A 41 2.50 -4.96 14.22
N THR A 42 2.64 -4.11 15.24
CA THR A 42 3.89 -3.38 15.51
C THR A 42 5.10 -4.27 15.80
N GLY A 43 4.88 -5.57 16.06
CA GLY A 43 5.97 -6.55 16.22
C GLY A 43 6.43 -7.20 14.90
N GLY A 44 5.70 -7.01 13.81
CA GLY A 44 6.05 -7.48 12.46
C GLY A 44 6.85 -6.44 11.67
N SER A 45 7.24 -6.79 10.45
CA SER A 45 7.96 -5.89 9.55
C SER A 45 7.10 -4.69 9.12
N LEU A 46 7.79 -3.60 8.78
CA LEU A 46 7.21 -2.43 8.14
C LEU A 46 7.98 -2.17 6.86
N GLU A 47 7.45 -2.65 5.75
CA GLU A 47 8.05 -2.43 4.44
C GLU A 47 7.40 -1.23 3.77
N THR A 48 8.20 -0.46 3.03
CA THR A 48 7.72 0.72 2.31
C THR A 48 8.20 0.64 0.87
N ILE A 49 7.28 0.90 -0.06
CA ILE A 49 7.57 0.97 -1.48
C ILE A 49 6.93 2.21 -2.08
N SER A 50 7.67 2.90 -2.93
CA SER A 50 7.19 4.05 -3.68
C SER A 50 6.79 3.62 -5.08
N CYS A 51 5.62 4.06 -5.55
CA CYS A 51 5.19 3.87 -6.92
C CYS A 51 5.78 4.92 -7.89
N ASP A 52 6.58 5.87 -7.39
CA ASP A 52 7.26 6.85 -8.23
C ASP A 52 8.33 6.15 -9.10
N PRO A 53 8.12 6.08 -10.43
CA PRO A 53 9.03 5.34 -11.33
C PRO A 53 10.41 5.99 -11.44
N THR A 54 10.61 7.19 -10.90
CA THR A 54 11.90 7.90 -10.95
C THR A 54 12.90 7.39 -9.92
N GLN A 55 12.49 6.53 -8.99
CA GLN A 55 13.29 6.20 -7.82
C GLN A 55 14.17 4.93 -7.95
N THR A 56 14.01 4.08 -8.98
CA THR A 56 14.72 2.79 -9.03
C THR A 56 14.88 2.22 -10.44
N GLU A 57 15.97 1.46 -10.69
CA GLU A 57 16.25 0.79 -11.97
C GLU A 57 15.44 -0.53 -12.15
N GLU A 58 15.05 -1.17 -11.05
CA GLU A 58 14.25 -2.39 -11.04
C GLU A 58 12.76 -2.11 -11.31
N PRO A 59 12.05 -2.94 -12.11
CA PRO A 59 10.61 -2.78 -12.32
C PRO A 59 9.81 -2.80 -11.02
N LEU A 60 8.84 -1.89 -10.89
CA LEU A 60 7.96 -1.80 -9.72
C LEU A 60 7.25 -3.13 -9.39
N GLU A 61 6.90 -3.92 -10.40
CA GLU A 61 6.29 -5.24 -10.23
C GLU A 61 7.17 -6.20 -9.43
N ALA A 62 8.47 -6.28 -9.80
CA ALA A 62 9.43 -7.14 -9.12
C ALA A 62 9.72 -6.64 -7.70
N GLN A 63 9.78 -5.32 -7.50
CA GLN A 63 9.93 -4.75 -6.16
C GLN A 63 8.72 -5.03 -5.26
N LEU A 64 7.50 -4.92 -5.79
CA LEU A 64 6.27 -5.07 -5.01
C LEU A 64 5.96 -6.54 -4.72
N PHE A 65 5.93 -7.39 -5.75
CA PHE A 65 5.46 -8.77 -5.67
C PHE A 65 6.59 -9.80 -5.64
N GLY A 66 7.81 -9.41 -5.99
CA GLY A 66 8.94 -10.31 -6.16
C GLY A 66 9.06 -10.77 -7.60
N ILE A 67 10.08 -11.58 -7.89
CA ILE A 67 10.31 -12.14 -9.23
C ILE A 67 10.83 -13.57 -9.13
N VAL A 68 10.42 -14.41 -10.09
CA VAL A 68 11.00 -15.73 -10.31
C VAL A 68 11.98 -15.66 -11.48
N GLU A 69 13.26 -15.84 -11.21
CA GLU A 69 14.32 -15.89 -12.21
C GLU A 69 15.10 -17.19 -12.10
N GLU A 70 15.27 -17.90 -13.22
CA GLU A 70 16.04 -19.15 -13.28
C GLU A 70 15.58 -20.24 -12.28
N GLY A 71 14.30 -20.21 -11.89
CA GLY A 71 13.73 -21.13 -10.90
C GLY A 71 13.98 -20.74 -9.44
N MET A 72 14.60 -19.60 -9.18
CA MET A 72 14.75 -19.01 -7.85
C MET A 72 13.81 -17.82 -7.67
N GLN A 73 13.10 -17.79 -6.55
CA GLN A 73 12.22 -16.68 -6.20
C GLN A 73 12.97 -15.67 -5.34
N ARG A 74 12.92 -14.40 -5.75
CA ARG A 74 13.33 -13.27 -4.93
C ARG A 74 12.07 -12.59 -4.36
N PRO A 75 11.92 -12.51 -3.02
CA PRO A 75 10.73 -11.93 -2.42
C PRO A 75 10.66 -10.41 -2.70
N GLY A 76 9.45 -9.93 -2.97
CA GLY A 76 9.15 -8.50 -3.03
C GLY A 76 8.66 -7.95 -1.69
N ALA A 77 8.31 -6.66 -1.69
CA ALA A 77 7.84 -5.93 -0.51
C ALA A 77 6.60 -6.56 0.14
N VAL A 78 5.69 -7.15 -0.65
CA VAL A 78 4.51 -7.85 -0.11
C VAL A 78 4.92 -9.03 0.78
N HIS A 79 5.80 -9.90 0.29
CA HIS A 79 6.28 -11.08 1.03
C HIS A 79 7.18 -10.68 2.21
N ALA A 80 8.01 -9.64 2.05
CA ALA A 80 8.82 -9.10 3.13
C ALA A 80 7.98 -8.47 4.26
N ALA A 81 6.78 -7.98 3.94
CA ALA A 81 5.83 -7.40 4.89
C ALA A 81 4.90 -8.42 5.57
N ASP A 82 5.10 -9.72 5.34
CA ASP A 82 4.25 -10.78 5.90
C ASP A 82 4.23 -10.73 7.45
N GLY A 83 3.04 -10.90 8.04
CA GLY A 83 2.77 -10.68 9.46
C GLY A 83 2.84 -9.22 9.92
N GLY A 84 3.22 -8.30 9.02
CA GLY A 84 3.51 -6.90 9.27
C GLY A 84 2.60 -5.93 8.53
N THR A 85 3.19 -4.84 8.03
CA THR A 85 2.49 -3.76 7.31
C THR A 85 3.30 -3.34 6.08
N LEU A 86 2.62 -3.24 4.94
CA LEU A 86 3.16 -2.69 3.70
C LEU A 86 2.65 -1.26 3.51
N VAL A 87 3.55 -0.31 3.39
CA VAL A 87 3.26 1.07 3.02
C VAL A 87 3.50 1.25 1.52
N ILE A 88 2.47 1.66 0.79
CA ILE A 88 2.54 1.95 -0.65
C ILE A 88 2.43 3.46 -0.82
N GLU A 89 3.52 4.12 -1.21
CA GLU A 89 3.54 5.55 -1.47
C GLU A 89 3.17 5.89 -2.90
N ASP A 90 2.45 7.00 -3.05
CA ASP A 90 1.95 7.50 -4.33
C ASP A 90 1.20 6.44 -5.15
N VAL A 91 0.27 5.74 -4.49
CA VAL A 91 -0.48 4.61 -5.08
C VAL A 91 -1.23 4.98 -6.37
N ASP A 92 -1.52 6.27 -6.60
CA ASP A 92 -2.14 6.74 -7.84
C ASP A 92 -1.23 6.63 -9.07
N ALA A 93 0.07 6.44 -8.87
CA ALA A 93 1.04 6.15 -9.93
C ALA A 93 1.13 4.65 -10.27
N LEU A 94 0.42 3.77 -9.54
CA LEU A 94 0.47 2.32 -9.76
C LEU A 94 -0.09 1.97 -11.16
N PRO A 95 0.65 1.24 -12.01
CA PRO A 95 0.16 0.79 -13.31
C PRO A 95 -1.12 -0.05 -13.20
N LEU A 96 -2.02 0.07 -14.18
CA LEU A 96 -3.32 -0.64 -14.21
C LEU A 96 -3.20 -2.17 -14.11
N SER A 97 -2.09 -2.74 -14.59
CA SER A 97 -1.78 -4.17 -14.43
C SER A 97 -1.61 -4.52 -12.95
N LEU A 98 -0.73 -3.79 -12.25
CA LEU A 98 -0.42 -4.01 -10.84
C LEU A 98 -1.56 -3.63 -9.90
N GLN A 99 -2.48 -2.75 -10.32
CA GLN A 99 -3.70 -2.48 -9.58
C GLN A 99 -4.60 -3.72 -9.43
N SER A 100 -4.55 -4.66 -10.39
CA SER A 100 -5.33 -5.90 -10.28
C SER A 100 -4.70 -6.83 -9.25
N SER A 101 -3.38 -7.02 -9.31
CA SER A 101 -2.63 -7.82 -8.33
C SER A 101 -2.74 -7.26 -6.91
N LEU A 102 -2.74 -5.93 -6.75
CA LEU A 102 -2.95 -5.32 -5.44
C LEU A 102 -4.38 -5.54 -4.93
N LEU A 103 -5.39 -5.53 -5.82
CA LEU A 103 -6.75 -5.85 -5.43
C LEU A 103 -6.87 -7.30 -4.97
N ASP A 104 -6.24 -8.24 -5.69
CA ASP A 104 -6.22 -9.67 -5.33
C ASP A 104 -5.56 -9.87 -3.96
N LEU A 105 -4.46 -9.17 -3.67
CA LEU A 105 -3.84 -9.15 -2.34
C LEU A 105 -4.80 -8.67 -1.25
N LEU A 106 -5.56 -7.60 -1.51
CA LEU A 106 -6.50 -7.04 -0.53
C LEU A 106 -7.74 -7.90 -0.31
N ASP A 107 -8.16 -8.68 -1.30
CA ASP A 107 -9.39 -9.47 -1.27
C ASP A 107 -9.15 -10.93 -0.86
N ALA A 108 -8.12 -11.57 -1.41
CA ALA A 108 -7.78 -12.96 -1.16
C ALA A 108 -6.69 -13.14 -0.09
N GLY A 109 -5.86 -12.11 0.16
CA GLY A 109 -4.66 -12.26 0.99
C GLY A 109 -3.60 -13.12 0.32
N GLU A 110 -3.52 -13.07 -1.02
CA GLU A 110 -2.58 -13.83 -1.82
C GLU A 110 -1.81 -12.91 -2.77
N ALA A 111 -0.56 -13.26 -3.07
CA ALA A 111 0.28 -12.55 -4.03
C ALA A 111 1.01 -13.51 -4.95
N THR A 112 1.13 -13.16 -6.22
CA THR A 112 1.89 -13.93 -7.21
C THR A 112 3.15 -13.14 -7.58
N PRO A 113 4.35 -13.72 -7.43
CA PRO A 113 5.58 -13.09 -7.89
C PRO A 113 5.58 -12.89 -9.42
N ALA A 114 6.29 -11.87 -9.89
CA ALA A 114 6.45 -11.60 -11.32
C ALA A 114 7.08 -12.81 -12.02
N GLY A 115 6.47 -13.26 -13.12
CA GLY A 115 6.90 -14.45 -13.87
C GLY A 115 6.57 -15.80 -13.20
N GLY A 116 6.00 -15.80 -11.99
CA GLY A 116 5.44 -16.98 -11.34
C GLY A 116 4.00 -17.24 -11.76
N THR A 117 3.50 -18.44 -11.48
CA THR A 117 2.08 -18.81 -11.71
C THR A 117 1.33 -19.13 -10.42
N ASP A 118 2.04 -19.35 -9.33
CA ASP A 118 1.45 -19.80 -8.07
C ASP A 118 1.21 -18.60 -7.16
N ALA A 119 -0.01 -18.48 -6.65
CA ALA A 119 -0.38 -17.49 -5.66
C ALA A 119 0.04 -17.98 -4.27
N GLU A 120 0.68 -17.10 -3.50
CA GLU A 120 1.18 -17.38 -2.17
C GLU A 120 0.35 -16.61 -1.13
N ALA A 121 -0.11 -17.30 -0.09
CA ALA A 121 -0.83 -16.66 1.00
C ALA A 121 0.09 -15.75 1.81
N VAL A 122 -0.33 -14.50 2.01
CA VAL A 122 0.40 -13.48 2.76
C VAL A 122 -0.55 -12.76 3.70
N ASP A 123 -0.19 -12.66 4.98
CA ASP A 123 -0.95 -11.89 5.96
C ASP A 123 -0.33 -10.51 6.15
N VAL A 124 -0.65 -9.55 5.27
CA VAL A 124 -0.12 -8.17 5.31
C VAL A 124 -1.23 -7.12 5.48
N ARG A 125 -0.96 -6.08 6.28
CA ARG A 125 -1.83 -4.90 6.34
C ARG A 125 -1.32 -3.85 5.38
N VAL A 126 -2.18 -3.29 4.53
CA VAL A 126 -1.79 -2.25 3.57
C VAL A 126 -2.12 -0.86 4.09
N VAL A 127 -1.15 0.06 3.98
CA VAL A 127 -1.34 1.50 4.15
C VAL A 127 -0.91 2.21 2.87
N ALA A 128 -1.86 2.73 2.11
CA ALA A 128 -1.57 3.44 0.87
C ALA A 128 -1.52 4.95 1.12
N THR A 129 -0.63 5.67 0.45
CA THR A 129 -0.60 7.13 0.45
C THR A 129 -0.77 7.69 -0.95
N THR A 130 -1.39 8.86 -1.07
CA THR A 130 -1.55 9.55 -2.35
C THR A 130 -1.72 11.05 -2.16
N THR A 131 -1.32 11.81 -3.17
CA THR A 131 -1.62 13.25 -3.32
C THR A 131 -2.79 13.51 -4.27
N ALA A 132 -3.18 12.51 -5.07
CA ALA A 132 -4.19 12.66 -6.10
C ALA A 132 -5.61 12.40 -5.60
N ASP A 133 -6.58 12.93 -6.35
CA ASP A 133 -7.98 12.53 -6.23
C ASP A 133 -8.20 11.21 -6.99
N LEU A 134 -8.32 10.11 -6.24
CA LEU A 134 -8.56 8.80 -6.84
C LEU A 134 -9.91 8.70 -7.57
N ASP A 135 -10.91 9.53 -7.22
CA ASP A 135 -12.18 9.55 -7.95
C ASP A 135 -11.99 10.13 -9.35
N ALA A 136 -11.21 11.20 -9.46
CA ALA A 136 -10.81 11.76 -10.76
C ALA A 136 -9.96 10.76 -11.55
N ARG A 137 -9.01 10.06 -10.91
CA ARG A 137 -8.21 9.01 -11.59
C ARG A 137 -9.06 7.86 -12.12
N VAL A 138 -10.11 7.48 -11.40
CA VAL A 138 -11.07 6.47 -11.86
C VAL A 138 -11.82 6.98 -13.09
N GLN A 139 -12.31 8.22 -13.08
CA GLN A 139 -12.98 8.83 -14.23
C GLN A 139 -12.06 8.94 -15.47
N GLU A 140 -10.77 9.17 -15.26
CA GLU A 140 -9.73 9.20 -16.31
C GLU A 140 -9.35 7.81 -16.83
N GLY A 141 -9.87 6.72 -16.25
CA GLY A 141 -9.46 5.36 -16.59
C GLY A 141 -8.04 5.00 -16.16
N ARG A 142 -7.44 5.78 -15.24
CA ARG A 142 -6.09 5.58 -14.70
C ARG A 142 -6.08 4.80 -13.39
N PHE A 143 -7.23 4.65 -12.75
CA PHE A 143 -7.38 3.88 -11.52
C PHE A 143 -8.63 3.02 -11.55
N ARG A 144 -8.56 1.81 -10.99
CA ARG A 144 -9.70 0.88 -10.93
C ARG A 144 -10.61 1.23 -9.76
N ALA A 145 -11.90 1.44 -10.02
CA ALA A 145 -12.89 1.72 -8.98
C ALA A 145 -12.90 0.67 -7.84
N PRO A 146 -12.84 -0.65 -8.12
CA PRO A 146 -12.80 -1.67 -7.07
C PRO A 146 -11.61 -1.51 -6.11
N LEU A 147 -10.40 -1.26 -6.66
CA LEU A 147 -9.21 -1.04 -5.84
C LEU A 147 -9.34 0.23 -4.99
N ARG A 148 -9.87 1.32 -5.55
CA ARG A 148 -10.10 2.57 -4.81
C ARG A 148 -11.01 2.29 -3.62
N ASP A 149 -12.12 1.61 -3.87
CA ASP A 149 -13.12 1.33 -2.83
C ASP A 149 -12.54 0.46 -1.72
N ARG A 150 -11.68 -0.51 -2.08
CA ARG A 150 -10.99 -1.37 -1.12
C ARG A 150 -9.94 -0.65 -0.27
N LEU A 151 -9.21 0.29 -0.87
CA LEU A 151 -8.22 1.12 -0.16
C LEU A 151 -8.88 2.18 0.74
N ARG A 152 -10.03 2.73 0.31
CA ARG A 152 -10.69 3.86 0.98
C ARG A 152 -11.52 3.48 2.22
N VAL A 153 -11.61 2.19 2.56
CA VAL A 153 -12.37 1.68 3.73
C VAL A 153 -12.08 2.48 5.00
N ILE A 154 -10.81 2.77 5.25
CA ILE A 154 -10.39 3.74 6.25
C ILE A 154 -9.61 4.83 5.55
N SER A 155 -10.06 6.08 5.67
CA SER A 155 -9.40 7.23 5.06
C SER A 155 -8.92 8.21 6.13
N LEU A 156 -7.64 8.55 6.09
CA LEU A 156 -7.01 9.56 6.93
C LEU A 156 -6.55 10.72 6.05
N HIS A 157 -7.02 11.94 6.34
CA HIS A 157 -6.55 13.13 5.65
C HIS A 157 -5.53 13.87 6.52
N VAL A 158 -4.36 14.13 5.94
CA VAL A 158 -3.28 14.89 6.58
C VAL A 158 -3.39 16.34 6.13
N PRO A 159 -3.75 17.27 7.04
CA PRO A 159 -3.87 18.68 6.70
C PRO A 159 -2.48 19.26 6.35
N PRO A 160 -2.43 20.31 5.51
CA PRO A 160 -1.17 20.97 5.17
C PRO A 160 -0.56 21.65 6.41
N LEU A 161 0.76 21.78 6.44
CA LEU A 161 1.55 22.32 7.57
C LEU A 161 1.45 23.87 7.72
N ARG A 162 0.35 24.48 7.27
CA ARG A 162 0.16 25.94 7.29
C ARG A 162 -0.18 26.47 8.68
#